data_AF-A0A933HSW6-F1
#
_entry.id   AF-A0A933HSW6-F1
#
_cell.length_a   1.000
_cell.length_b   1.000
_cell.length_c   1.000
_cell.angle_alpha   90.00
_cell.angle_beta   90.00
_cell.angle_gamma   90.00
#
_symmetry.space_group_name_H-M   'P 1'
#
loop_
_entity.id
_entity.type
_entity.pdbx_description
1 polymer ?
#
loop_
_entity_poly.entity_id
_entity_poly.type
_entity_poly.pdbx_seq_one_letter_code
_entity_poly.pdbx_strand_id
1 'polypeptide(L)'
;MAARIQTAEQAGYPSAQSTTNQTDARTVIIRVGFWSALVTGVLALLWTLAFGVELIGAPPAPWSGIEAYARTFGFPRMLNLIPALPLGWAYIVMMVSLYSYAPAEKKIWGLIALAFGIVYAVMANINYLIQLIAVRPALLSGELEGLTIFVGDNPHSVFWALANAYAIQSMSLFFAAWIFDRSKLERWIRWLFIVVGLTVPFQFAYSFGLIPMTLAMPVLLIWIVGVPVGCFLLAALFRQNERGAA
;
A
#
# COMPACT_ATOMS: atom_id res chain seq x y z
N MET A 1 -23.32 -60.89 -19.97
CA MET A 1 -24.10 -59.62 -19.95
C MET A 1 -23.74 -58.83 -18.69
N ALA A 2 -22.49 -58.35 -18.58
CA ALA A 2 -22.00 -57.59 -17.42
C ALA A 2 -20.74 -56.78 -17.80
N ALA A 3 -20.87 -55.90 -18.80
CA ALA A 3 -19.76 -55.08 -19.29
C ALA A 3 -20.23 -53.69 -19.72
N ARG A 4 -21.08 -53.03 -18.91
CA ARG A 4 -21.65 -51.70 -19.23
C ARG A 4 -21.88 -50.77 -18.03
N ILE A 5 -21.09 -50.88 -16.96
CA ILE A 5 -21.22 -49.96 -15.81
C ILE A 5 -19.96 -49.12 -15.56
N GLN A 6 -18.84 -49.38 -16.25
CA GLN A 6 -17.55 -48.75 -15.93
C GLN A 6 -17.06 -47.71 -16.95
N THR A 7 -17.98 -46.96 -17.57
CA THR A 7 -17.62 -45.96 -18.59
C THR A 7 -18.19 -44.55 -18.38
N ALA A 8 -18.83 -44.27 -17.24
CA ALA A 8 -19.31 -42.92 -16.94
C ALA A 8 -18.39 -42.11 -16.00
N GLU A 9 -17.40 -42.72 -15.35
CA GLU A 9 -16.55 -42.08 -14.33
C GLU A 9 -15.25 -41.47 -14.88
N GLN A 10 -15.10 -41.40 -16.22
CA GLN A 10 -13.92 -40.82 -16.89
C GLN A 10 -14.23 -39.64 -17.79
N ALA A 11 -15.45 -39.10 -17.75
CA ALA A 11 -15.68 -37.77 -18.28
C ALA A 11 -15.36 -36.77 -17.15
N GLY A 12 -14.21 -36.12 -17.21
CA GLY A 12 -13.68 -35.18 -16.22
C GLY A 12 -14.52 -33.90 -16.05
N TYR A 13 -15.79 -34.06 -15.71
CA TYR A 13 -16.69 -32.98 -15.32
C TYR A 13 -16.52 -32.71 -13.82
N PRO A 14 -16.25 -31.46 -13.41
CA PRO A 14 -16.21 -31.09 -12.01
C PRO A 14 -17.51 -31.50 -11.30
N SER A 15 -17.40 -32.14 -10.14
CA SER A 15 -18.58 -32.46 -9.31
C SER A 15 -19.29 -31.17 -8.90
N ALA A 16 -20.62 -31.17 -8.79
CA ALA A 16 -21.40 -29.98 -8.44
C ALA A 16 -20.88 -29.27 -7.17
N GLN A 17 -20.41 -30.02 -6.17
CA GLN A 17 -19.78 -29.48 -4.96
C GLN A 17 -18.47 -28.74 -5.24
N SER A 18 -17.64 -29.23 -6.17
CA SER A 18 -16.39 -28.55 -6.55
C SER A 18 -16.67 -27.22 -7.26
N THR A 19 -17.71 -27.16 -8.08
CA THR A 19 -18.15 -25.95 -8.80
C THR A 19 -18.77 -24.92 -7.84
N THR A 20 -19.58 -25.36 -6.87
CA THR A 20 -20.14 -24.49 -5.82
C THR A 20 -19.04 -23.89 -4.95
N ASN A 21 -18.12 -24.73 -4.45
CA ASN A 21 -17.01 -24.27 -3.60
C ASN A 21 -16.08 -23.26 -4.31
N GLN A 22 -15.85 -23.43 -5.61
CA GLN A 22 -15.07 -22.48 -6.40
C GLN A 22 -15.80 -21.14 -6.59
N THR A 23 -17.11 -21.17 -6.79
CA THR A 23 -17.97 -19.97 -6.90
C THR A 23 -18.00 -19.19 -5.59
N ASP A 24 -18.12 -19.89 -4.46
CA ASP A 24 -18.15 -19.29 -3.13
C ASP A 24 -16.80 -18.64 -2.78
N ALA A 25 -15.69 -19.35 -3.02
CA ALA A 25 -14.34 -18.82 -2.80
C ALA A 25 -14.06 -17.57 -3.65
N ARG A 26 -14.45 -17.59 -4.93
CA ARG A 26 -14.30 -16.44 -5.83
C ARG A 26 -15.10 -15.22 -5.34
N THR A 27 -16.31 -15.44 -4.85
CA THR A 27 -17.18 -14.37 -4.31
C THR A 27 -16.54 -13.73 -3.08
N VAL A 28 -15.98 -14.53 -2.17
CA VAL A 28 -15.27 -14.03 -0.99
C VAL A 28 -14.05 -13.18 -1.40
N ILE A 29 -13.22 -13.68 -2.31
CA ILE A 29 -12.04 -12.95 -2.81
C ILE A 29 -12.44 -11.59 -3.38
N ILE A 30 -13.49 -11.54 -4.20
CA ILE A 30 -13.96 -10.30 -4.83
C ILE A 30 -14.47 -9.31 -3.78
N ARG A 31 -15.26 -9.77 -2.80
CA ARG A 31 -15.81 -8.89 -1.75
C ARG A 31 -14.73 -8.35 -0.82
N VAL A 32 -13.82 -9.20 -0.37
CA VAL A 32 -12.69 -8.79 0.48
C VAL A 32 -11.77 -7.85 -0.32
N GLY A 33 -11.52 -8.15 -1.59
CA GLY A 33 -10.76 -7.28 -2.49
C GLY A 33 -11.39 -5.90 -2.66
N PHE A 34 -12.72 -5.84 -2.86
CA PHE A 34 -13.46 -4.59 -2.97
C PHE A 34 -13.29 -3.71 -1.72
N TRP A 35 -13.59 -4.27 -0.54
CA TRP A 35 -13.54 -3.51 0.71
C TRP A 35 -12.12 -3.11 1.10
N SER A 36 -11.16 -4.01 0.97
CA SER A 36 -9.75 -3.70 1.27
C SER A 36 -9.19 -2.64 0.33
N ALA A 37 -9.50 -2.69 -0.97
CA ALA A 37 -9.10 -1.65 -1.91
C ALA A 37 -9.76 -0.29 -1.59
N LEU A 38 -11.06 -0.28 -1.28
CA LEU A 38 -11.77 0.94 -0.89
C LEU A 38 -11.18 1.56 0.38
N VAL A 39 -10.98 0.76 1.43
CA VAL A 39 -10.39 1.21 2.70
C VAL A 39 -8.96 1.72 2.49
N THR A 40 -8.13 1.00 1.72
CA THR A 40 -6.77 1.43 1.39
C THR A 40 -6.79 2.78 0.67
N GLY A 41 -7.67 2.96 -0.32
CA GLY A 41 -7.82 4.23 -1.04
C GLY A 41 -8.27 5.38 -0.15
N VAL A 42 -9.26 5.16 0.72
CA VAL A 42 -9.74 6.16 1.68
C VAL A 42 -8.65 6.54 2.69
N LEU A 43 -7.92 5.57 3.24
CA LEU A 43 -6.83 5.84 4.17
C LEU A 43 -5.68 6.61 3.50
N ALA A 44 -5.36 6.29 2.24
CA ALA A 44 -4.38 7.05 1.46
C ALA A 44 -4.84 8.49 1.19
N LEU A 45 -6.12 8.73 0.91
CA LEU A 45 -6.68 10.09 0.82
C LEU A 45 -6.61 10.82 2.15
N LEU A 46 -7.01 10.18 3.25
CA LEU A 46 -6.96 10.79 4.59
C LEU A 46 -5.53 11.13 4.99
N TRP A 47 -4.57 10.29 4.63
CA TRP A 47 -3.14 10.59 4.80
C TRP A 47 -2.75 11.87 4.05
N THR A 48 -3.14 12.00 2.78
CA THR A 48 -2.85 13.20 1.97
C THR A 48 -3.47 14.46 2.59
N LEU A 49 -4.72 14.37 3.05
CA LEU A 49 -5.39 15.50 3.69
C LEU A 49 -4.71 15.88 5.01
N ALA A 50 -4.36 14.88 5.83
CA ALA A 50 -3.66 15.10 7.09
C ALA A 50 -2.26 15.70 6.89
N PHE A 51 -1.53 15.25 5.87
CA PHE A 51 -0.24 15.83 5.47
C PHE A 51 -0.40 17.29 5.01
N GLY A 52 -1.48 17.62 4.30
CA GLY A 52 -1.80 19.01 3.95
C GLY A 52 -2.06 19.89 5.18
N VAL A 53 -2.79 19.37 6.18
CA VAL A 53 -3.00 20.07 7.46
C VAL A 53 -1.69 20.26 8.22
N GLU A 54 -0.83 19.24 8.24
CA GLU A 54 0.50 19.30 8.85
C GLU A 54 1.36 20.40 8.20
N LEU A 55 1.42 20.47 6.87
CA LEU A 55 2.18 21.50 6.15
C LEU A 55 1.74 22.93 6.50
N ILE A 56 0.46 23.14 6.81
CA ILE A 56 -0.09 24.45 7.18
C ILE A 56 0.14 24.73 8.68
N GLY A 57 -0.13 23.76 9.54
CA GLY A 57 -0.09 23.92 11.00
C GLY A 57 1.31 23.78 11.62
N ALA A 58 2.23 23.11 10.93
CA ALA A 58 3.60 22.87 11.33
C ALA A 58 4.50 22.84 10.08
N PRO A 59 4.72 23.99 9.42
CA PRO A 59 5.46 24.03 8.17
C PRO A 59 6.89 23.49 8.34
N PRO A 60 7.44 22.80 7.32
CA PRO A 60 8.79 22.28 7.37
C PRO A 60 9.80 23.40 7.66
N ALA A 61 10.60 23.21 8.71
CA ALA A 61 11.67 24.12 9.10
C ALA A 61 13.01 23.37 9.07
N PRO A 62 14.14 24.06 8.86
CA PRO A 62 15.44 23.44 9.02
C PRO A 62 15.59 22.82 10.42
N TRP A 63 16.15 21.61 10.46
CA TRP A 63 16.43 20.93 11.71
C TRP A 63 17.31 21.79 12.62
N SER A 64 16.84 22.03 13.86
CA SER A 64 17.48 22.95 14.82
C SER A 64 17.77 22.31 16.18
N GLY A 65 17.74 20.98 16.25
CA GLY A 65 18.01 20.21 17.47
C GLY A 65 16.74 19.73 18.16
N ILE A 66 16.92 18.75 19.06
CA ILE A 66 15.82 18.03 19.70
C ILE A 66 15.06 18.92 20.69
N GLU A 67 15.74 19.88 21.32
CA GLU A 67 15.14 20.84 22.25
C GLU A 67 14.25 21.86 21.53
N ALA A 68 14.65 22.30 20.34
CA ALA A 68 13.82 23.17 19.50
C ALA A 68 12.58 22.42 18.97
N TYR A 69 12.76 21.17 18.56
CA TYR A 69 11.67 20.31 18.14
C TYR A 69 10.67 20.06 19.28
N ALA A 70 11.15 19.67 20.47
CA ALA A 70 10.30 19.42 21.64
C ALA A 70 9.45 20.64 22.03
N ARG A 71 10.03 21.86 21.98
CA ARG A 71 9.30 23.11 22.28
C ARG A 71 8.18 23.44 21.30
N THR A 72 8.32 23.02 20.04
CA THR A 72 7.35 23.29 18.97
C THR A 72 6.54 22.05 18.60
N PHE A 73 6.69 20.97 19.37
CA PHE A 73 5.98 19.73 19.15
C PHE A 73 4.48 19.91 19.43
N GLY A 74 3.65 19.43 18.52
CA GLY A 74 2.20 19.52 18.63
C GLY A 74 1.53 18.37 17.89
N PHE A 75 0.28 18.09 18.27
CA PHE A 75 -0.52 17.01 17.68
C PHE A 75 -0.62 17.04 16.15
N PRO A 76 -0.72 18.20 15.45
CA PRO A 76 -0.79 18.23 13.99
C PRO A 76 0.35 17.48 13.27
N ARG A 77 1.56 17.44 13.87
CA ARG A 77 2.75 16.73 13.33
C ARG A 77 2.61 15.20 13.31
N MET A 78 1.60 14.68 13.97
CA MET A 78 1.35 13.23 14.09
C MET A 78 0.06 12.82 13.38
N LEU A 79 -0.66 13.78 12.78
CA LEU A 79 -2.01 13.55 12.26
C LEU A 79 -2.01 12.61 11.06
N ASN A 80 -1.00 12.72 10.19
CA ASN A 80 -0.81 11.85 9.03
C ASN A 80 -0.51 10.39 9.43
N LEU A 81 0.07 10.14 10.60
CA LEU A 81 0.42 8.80 11.05
C LEU A 81 -0.80 7.94 11.39
N ILE A 82 -1.89 8.59 11.83
CA ILE A 82 -3.13 7.92 12.22
C ILE A 82 -3.76 7.14 11.05
N PRO A 83 -3.97 7.74 9.86
CA PRO A 83 -4.43 6.97 8.70
C PRO A 83 -3.33 6.10 8.10
N ALA A 84 -2.04 6.45 8.22
CA ALA A 84 -0.94 5.70 7.63
C ALA A 84 -0.78 4.29 8.22
N LEU A 85 -1.03 4.15 9.52
CA LEU A 85 -0.83 2.89 10.25
C LEU A 85 -1.78 1.77 9.77
N PRO A 86 -3.12 1.93 9.79
CA PRO A 86 -4.03 0.94 9.23
C PRO A 86 -3.94 0.80 7.70
N LEU A 87 -3.38 1.79 6.99
CA LEU A 87 -3.21 1.74 5.54
C LEU A 87 -2.31 0.56 5.15
N GLY A 88 -1.19 0.35 5.85
CA GLY A 88 -0.31 -0.79 5.59
C GLY A 88 -1.01 -2.15 5.73
N TRP A 89 -1.88 -2.32 6.73
CA TRP A 89 -2.63 -3.55 6.93
C TRP A 89 -3.72 -3.75 5.88
N ALA A 90 -4.49 -2.71 5.57
CA ALA A 90 -5.50 -2.75 4.52
C ALA A 90 -4.86 -3.07 3.15
N TYR A 91 -3.67 -2.51 2.90
CA TYR A 91 -2.90 -2.77 1.69
C TYR A 91 -2.48 -4.24 1.55
N ILE A 92 -2.05 -4.89 2.65
CA ILE A 92 -1.75 -6.34 2.62
C ILE A 92 -3.00 -7.13 2.22
N VAL A 93 -4.15 -6.87 2.84
CA VAL A 93 -5.41 -7.58 2.53
C VAL A 93 -5.81 -7.36 1.06
N MET A 94 -5.63 -6.14 0.56
CA MET A 94 -5.83 -5.81 -0.86
C MET A 94 -4.91 -6.63 -1.77
N MET A 95 -3.62 -6.74 -1.43
CA MET A 95 -2.66 -7.51 -2.23
C MET A 95 -2.89 -9.03 -2.18
N VAL A 96 -3.32 -9.57 -1.03
CA VAL A 96 -3.73 -10.97 -0.91
C VAL A 96 -4.94 -11.25 -1.81
N SER A 97 -5.92 -10.34 -1.82
CA SER A 97 -7.11 -10.45 -2.68
C SER A 97 -6.73 -10.35 -4.16
N LEU A 98 -5.81 -9.46 -4.50
CA LEU A 98 -5.33 -9.29 -5.88
C LEU A 98 -4.52 -10.52 -6.37
N TYR A 99 -3.64 -11.07 -5.53
CA TYR A 99 -2.94 -12.33 -5.84
C TYR A 99 -3.93 -13.49 -6.04
N SER A 100 -4.96 -13.57 -5.19
CA SER A 100 -5.99 -14.61 -5.27
C SER A 100 -6.89 -14.43 -6.51
N TYR A 101 -7.12 -13.18 -6.94
CA TYR A 101 -7.85 -12.85 -8.17
C TYR A 101 -7.04 -13.12 -9.45
N ALA A 102 -5.71 -13.06 -9.38
CA ALA A 102 -4.85 -13.16 -10.55
C ALA A 102 -5.01 -14.51 -11.29
N PRO A 103 -5.03 -14.50 -12.63
CA PRO A 103 -4.97 -15.72 -13.43
C PRO A 103 -3.74 -16.58 -13.09
N ALA A 104 -3.84 -17.90 -13.28
CA ALA A 104 -2.80 -18.85 -12.89
C ALA A 104 -1.42 -18.49 -13.50
N GLU A 105 -1.42 -18.11 -14.77
CA GLU A 105 -0.24 -17.70 -15.55
C GLU A 105 0.40 -16.38 -15.07
N LYS A 106 -0.29 -15.61 -14.23
CA LYS A 106 0.17 -14.31 -13.70
C LYS A 106 0.40 -14.29 -12.20
N LYS A 107 0.18 -15.42 -11.51
CA LYS A 107 0.35 -15.51 -10.05
C LYS A 107 1.74 -15.12 -9.57
N ILE A 108 2.78 -15.32 -10.40
CA ILE A 108 4.13 -14.87 -10.07
C ILE A 108 4.20 -13.36 -9.82
N TRP A 109 3.55 -12.55 -10.68
CA TRP A 109 3.51 -11.10 -10.53
C TRP A 109 2.75 -10.67 -9.28
N GLY A 110 1.62 -11.32 -9.01
CA GLY A 110 0.86 -11.07 -7.78
C GLY A 110 1.60 -11.47 -6.50
N LEU A 111 2.37 -12.56 -6.54
CA LEU A 111 3.15 -13.01 -5.39
C LEU A 111 4.34 -12.07 -5.11
N ILE A 112 5.04 -11.64 -6.16
CA ILE A 112 6.12 -10.64 -6.04
C ILE A 112 5.56 -9.32 -5.49
N ALA A 113 4.42 -8.85 -6.03
CA ALA A 113 3.75 -7.66 -5.53
C ALA A 113 3.37 -7.81 -4.05
N LEU A 114 2.73 -8.91 -3.67
CA LEU A 114 2.38 -9.19 -2.27
C LEU A 114 3.61 -9.21 -1.35
N ALA A 115 4.71 -9.85 -1.78
CA ALA A 115 5.94 -9.90 -0.98
C ALA A 115 6.50 -8.50 -0.70
N PHE A 116 6.64 -7.66 -1.72
CA PHE A 116 7.05 -6.27 -1.52
C PHE A 116 6.01 -5.47 -0.71
N GLY A 117 4.72 -5.74 -0.90
CA GLY A 117 3.66 -5.13 -0.12
C GLY A 117 3.74 -5.42 1.38
N ILE A 118 4.14 -6.65 1.75
CA ILE A 118 4.39 -7.02 3.15
C ILE A 118 5.60 -6.26 3.70
N VAL A 119 6.71 -6.21 2.94
CA VAL A 119 7.91 -5.47 3.36
C VAL A 119 7.59 -3.99 3.59
N TYR A 120 6.86 -3.37 2.65
CA TYR A 120 6.33 -2.01 2.80
C TYR A 120 5.54 -1.85 4.09
N ALA A 121 4.53 -2.69 4.30
CA ALA A 121 3.63 -2.54 5.43
C ALA A 121 4.38 -2.69 6.76
N VAL A 122 5.32 -3.62 6.87
CA VAL A 122 6.16 -3.80 8.06
C VAL A 122 7.03 -2.56 8.29
N MET A 123 7.78 -2.11 7.28
CA MET A 123 8.65 -0.93 7.41
C MET A 123 7.86 0.33 7.82
N ALA A 124 6.74 0.60 7.15
CA ALA A 124 5.90 1.76 7.43
C ALA A 124 5.29 1.69 8.83
N ASN A 125 4.74 0.53 9.23
CA ASN A 125 4.13 0.37 10.55
C ASN A 125 5.16 0.52 11.68
N ILE A 126 6.34 -0.11 11.55
CA ILE A 126 7.43 0.09 12.53
C ILE A 126 7.76 1.57 12.66
N ASN A 127 7.89 2.28 11.54
CA ASN A 127 8.21 3.70 11.54
C ASN A 127 7.17 4.53 12.32
N TYR A 128 5.88 4.32 12.03
CA TYR A 128 4.82 5.10 12.66
C TYR A 128 4.57 4.69 14.12
N LEU A 129 4.74 3.41 14.46
CA LEU A 129 4.67 2.95 15.85
C LEU A 129 5.80 3.56 16.68
N ILE A 130 7.03 3.67 16.15
CA ILE A 130 8.11 4.40 16.81
C ILE A 130 7.67 5.85 17.08
N GLN A 131 7.11 6.55 16.09
CA GLN A 131 6.66 7.93 16.30
C GLN A 131 5.56 8.06 17.35
N LEU A 132 4.53 7.22 17.28
CA LEU A 132 3.33 7.34 18.12
C LEU A 132 3.53 6.79 19.54
N ILE A 133 4.27 5.71 19.69
CA ILE A 133 4.40 4.94 20.94
C ILE A 133 5.70 5.22 21.67
N ALA A 134 6.79 5.59 20.97
CA ALA A 134 8.07 5.90 21.62
C ALA A 134 8.36 7.40 21.59
N VAL A 135 8.38 8.03 20.42
CA VAL A 135 8.82 9.42 20.25
C VAL A 135 7.85 10.40 20.91
N ARG A 136 6.56 10.31 20.58
CA ARG A 136 5.55 11.20 21.14
C ARG A 136 5.54 11.22 22.68
N PRO A 137 5.45 10.09 23.40
CA PRO A 137 5.46 10.13 24.86
C PRO A 137 6.79 10.65 25.43
N ALA A 138 7.93 10.28 24.86
CA ALA A 138 9.23 10.78 25.31
C ALA A 138 9.36 12.31 25.17
N LEU A 139 8.84 12.90 24.07
CA LEU A 139 8.76 14.35 23.91
C LEU A 139 7.87 15.01 24.98
N LEU A 140 6.75 14.38 25.31
CA LEU A 140 5.80 14.89 26.30
C LEU A 140 6.33 14.77 27.74
N SER A 141 7.19 13.79 28.03
CA SER A 141 7.85 13.65 29.33
C SER A 141 9.18 14.41 29.44
N GLY A 142 9.68 14.98 28.33
CA GLY A 142 10.97 15.67 28.30
C GLY A 142 12.18 14.73 28.25
N GLU A 143 11.98 13.45 27.95
CA GLU A 143 13.04 12.44 27.78
C GLU A 143 13.68 12.58 26.39
N LEU A 144 14.58 13.55 26.23
CA LEU A 144 15.16 13.90 24.93
C LEU A 144 16.46 13.14 24.60
N GLU A 145 17.09 12.53 25.59
CA GLU A 145 18.37 11.83 25.41
C GLU A 145 18.21 10.65 24.42
N GLY A 146 19.07 10.61 23.40
CA GLY A 146 19.03 9.58 22.35
C GLY A 146 17.85 9.69 21.37
N LEU A 147 16.88 10.58 21.60
CA LEU A 147 15.65 10.67 20.81
C LEU A 147 15.87 11.22 19.38
N THR A 148 16.93 12.01 19.20
CA THR A 148 17.28 12.69 17.95
C THR A 148 17.28 11.78 16.73
N ILE A 149 17.73 10.53 16.86
CA ILE A 149 17.82 9.60 15.72
C ILE A 149 16.45 9.02 15.29
N PHE A 150 15.40 9.19 16.09
CA PHE A 150 14.08 8.66 15.80
C PHE A 150 13.11 9.71 15.25
N VAL A 151 13.35 11.00 15.47
CA VAL A 151 12.41 12.07 15.11
C VAL A 151 12.39 12.35 13.60
N GLY A 152 11.18 12.44 13.02
CA GLY A 152 10.98 12.71 11.59
C GLY A 152 11.51 14.06 11.09
N ASP A 153 11.53 15.11 11.93
CA ASP A 153 12.10 16.42 11.56
C ASP A 153 13.63 16.39 11.42
N ASN A 154 14.31 15.38 11.98
CA ASN A 154 15.73 15.19 11.74
C ASN A 154 15.93 14.47 10.40
N PRO A 155 16.54 15.10 9.37
CA PRO A 155 16.71 14.50 8.05
C PRO A 155 17.61 13.26 8.04
N HIS A 156 18.43 13.06 9.07
CA HIS A 156 19.34 11.91 9.21
C HIS A 156 18.82 10.85 10.20
N SER A 157 17.51 10.85 10.48
CA SER A 157 16.88 9.89 11.39
C SER A 157 16.60 8.54 10.74
N VAL A 158 16.41 7.53 11.59
CA VAL A 158 15.86 6.21 11.23
C VAL A 158 14.47 6.36 10.58
N PHE A 159 13.73 7.43 10.90
CA PHE A 159 12.45 7.71 10.27
C PHE A 159 12.56 7.83 8.76
N TRP A 160 13.54 8.60 8.25
CA TRP A 160 13.75 8.75 6.81
C TRP A 160 14.31 7.49 6.16
N ALA A 161 15.13 6.71 6.89
CA ALA A 161 15.57 5.40 6.42
C ALA A 161 14.37 4.47 6.19
N LEU A 162 13.46 4.37 7.16
CA LEU A 162 12.23 3.57 7.05
C LEU A 162 11.18 4.18 6.12
N ALA A 163 11.19 5.50 5.88
CA ALA A 163 10.30 6.15 4.93
C ALA A 163 10.48 5.65 3.49
N ASN A 164 11.62 5.02 3.17
CA ASN A 164 11.79 4.27 1.91
C ASN A 164 10.77 3.13 1.73
N ALA A 165 9.97 2.80 2.74
CA ALA A 165 8.81 1.92 2.63
C ALA A 165 7.90 2.31 1.45
N TYR A 166 7.69 3.60 1.18
CA TYR A 166 6.84 4.03 0.05
C TYR A 166 7.45 3.71 -1.32
N ALA A 167 8.78 3.69 -1.43
CA ALA A 167 9.46 3.19 -2.63
C ALA A 167 9.22 1.68 -2.80
N ILE A 168 9.28 0.93 -1.69
CA ILE A 168 8.94 -0.50 -1.68
C ILE A 168 7.46 -0.73 -2.06
N GLN A 169 6.55 0.13 -1.62
CA GLN A 169 5.13 0.09 -2.03
C GLN A 169 4.97 0.35 -3.53
N SER A 170 5.65 1.37 -4.07
CA SER A 170 5.64 1.65 -5.51
C SER A 170 6.16 0.47 -6.32
N MET A 171 7.20 -0.23 -5.82
CA MET A 171 7.69 -1.46 -6.45
C MET A 171 6.67 -2.60 -6.38
N SER A 172 5.97 -2.77 -5.26
CA SER A 172 4.83 -3.71 -5.16
C SER A 172 3.76 -3.43 -6.23
N LEU A 173 3.35 -2.15 -6.38
CA LEU A 173 2.39 -1.75 -7.41
C LEU A 173 2.91 -1.98 -8.83
N PHE A 174 4.19 -1.69 -9.09
CA PHE A 174 4.83 -1.97 -10.37
C PHE A 174 4.67 -3.43 -10.79
N PHE A 175 4.93 -4.37 -9.87
CA PHE A 175 4.76 -5.79 -10.15
C PHE A 175 3.28 -6.19 -10.26
N ALA A 176 2.40 -5.60 -9.45
CA ALA A 176 0.96 -5.83 -9.54
C ALA A 176 0.39 -5.41 -10.91
N ALA A 177 1.00 -4.41 -11.57
CA ALA A 177 0.55 -3.90 -12.86
C ALA A 177 0.44 -4.98 -13.94
N TRP A 178 1.30 -6.00 -13.90
CA TRP A 178 1.39 -7.05 -14.91
C TRP A 178 0.26 -8.10 -14.81
N ILE A 179 -0.54 -8.06 -13.73
CA ILE A 179 -1.74 -8.89 -13.58
C ILE A 179 -2.82 -8.48 -14.60
N PHE A 180 -2.88 -7.19 -14.95
CA PHE A 180 -4.00 -6.58 -15.68
C PHE A 180 -3.75 -6.48 -17.20
N ASP A 181 -4.64 -7.04 -18.02
CA ASP A 181 -4.58 -6.91 -19.49
C ASP A 181 -5.88 -7.14 -20.26
N ARG A 182 -6.95 -7.60 -19.61
CA ARG A 182 -8.14 -8.12 -20.28
C ARG A 182 -9.13 -7.03 -20.68
N SER A 183 -9.32 -6.03 -19.82
CA SER A 183 -10.35 -4.99 -19.98
C SER A 183 -9.76 -3.57 -20.10
N LYS A 184 -10.58 -2.60 -20.55
CA LYS A 184 -10.18 -1.19 -20.57
C LYS A 184 -9.81 -0.68 -19.16
N LEU A 185 -10.61 -1.05 -18.15
CA LEU A 185 -10.36 -0.68 -16.76
C LEU A 185 -9.05 -1.28 -16.24
N GLU A 186 -8.81 -2.56 -16.53
CA GLU A 186 -7.53 -3.23 -16.21
C GLU A 186 -6.33 -2.52 -16.85
N ARG A 187 -6.46 -2.05 -18.09
CA ARG A 187 -5.41 -1.30 -18.77
C ARG A 187 -5.11 0.05 -18.11
N TRP A 188 -6.14 0.75 -17.64
CA TRP A 188 -5.95 1.98 -16.86
C TRP A 188 -5.23 1.73 -15.54
N ILE A 189 -5.62 0.68 -14.80
CA ILE A 189 -4.96 0.28 -13.55
C ILE A 189 -3.48 -0.06 -13.82
N ARG A 190 -3.20 -0.85 -14.87
CA ARG A 190 -1.83 -1.21 -15.25
C ARG A 190 -0.95 0.00 -15.48
N TRP A 191 -1.37 0.93 -16.33
CA TRP A 191 -0.55 2.10 -16.64
C TRP A 191 -0.36 3.00 -15.42
N LEU A 192 -1.39 3.17 -14.60
CA LEU A 192 -1.28 3.93 -13.36
C LEU A 192 -0.24 3.31 -12.41
N PHE A 193 -0.29 1.99 -12.22
CA PHE A 193 0.66 1.26 -11.38
C PHE A 193 2.07 1.28 -11.94
N ILE A 194 2.24 1.22 -13.27
CA ILE A 194 3.55 1.40 -13.92
C ILE A 194 4.08 2.81 -13.63
N VAL A 195 3.28 3.85 -13.81
CA VAL A 195 3.69 5.25 -13.57
C VAL A 195 4.12 5.44 -12.11
N VAL A 196 3.35 4.91 -11.15
CA VAL A 196 3.72 4.93 -9.73
C VAL A 196 5.01 4.13 -9.51
N GLY A 197 5.16 2.95 -10.12
CA GLY A 197 6.35 2.11 -10.03
C GLY A 197 7.62 2.75 -10.59
N LEU A 198 7.51 3.51 -11.69
CA LEU A 198 8.64 4.21 -12.30
C LEU A 198 9.22 5.32 -11.42
N THR A 199 8.55 5.69 -10.33
CA THR A 199 9.09 6.63 -9.35
C THR A 199 10.19 6.05 -8.45
N VAL A 200 10.29 4.71 -8.34
CA VAL A 200 11.19 4.03 -7.40
C VAL A 200 12.66 4.47 -7.52
N PRO A 201 13.27 4.55 -8.73
CA PRO A 201 14.65 4.99 -8.86
C PRO A 201 14.86 6.43 -8.35
N PHE A 202 13.88 7.30 -8.55
CA PHE A 202 13.95 8.69 -8.09
C PHE A 202 13.83 8.81 -6.56
N GLN A 203 12.95 8.00 -5.95
CA GLN A 203 12.84 7.95 -4.48
C GLN A 203 14.16 7.51 -3.84
N PHE A 204 14.79 6.45 -4.36
CA PHE A 204 16.10 6.01 -3.87
C PHE A 204 17.22 7.00 -4.20
N ALA A 205 17.22 7.59 -5.40
CA ALA A 205 18.20 8.62 -5.75
C ALA A 205 18.13 9.81 -4.78
N TYR A 206 16.93 10.21 -4.36
CA TYR A 206 16.75 11.26 -3.35
C TYR A 206 17.30 10.81 -2.00
N SER A 207 16.95 9.61 -1.53
CA SER A 207 17.45 9.06 -0.26
C SER A 207 18.97 8.91 -0.23
N PHE A 208 19.61 8.65 -1.37
CA PHE A 208 21.08 8.59 -1.51
C PHE A 208 21.74 9.96 -1.72
N GLY A 209 20.97 11.06 -1.73
CA GLY A 209 21.49 12.40 -1.95
C GLY A 209 21.95 12.67 -3.39
N LEU A 210 21.53 11.85 -4.36
CA LEU A 210 21.92 11.98 -5.76
C LEU A 210 21.08 13.02 -6.52
N ILE A 211 19.88 13.33 -6.02
CA ILE A 211 19.00 14.35 -6.60
C ILE A 211 18.50 15.34 -5.54
N PRO A 212 18.29 16.62 -5.88
CA PRO A 212 17.76 17.62 -4.97
C PRO A 212 16.26 17.41 -4.70
N MET A 213 15.77 18.00 -3.60
CA MET A 213 14.36 17.99 -3.19
C MET A 213 13.41 18.48 -4.30
N THR A 214 13.85 19.44 -5.13
CA THR A 214 13.05 19.99 -6.23
C THR A 214 12.64 18.92 -7.26
N LEU A 215 13.44 17.87 -7.45
CA LEU A 215 13.10 16.72 -8.31
C LEU A 215 12.35 15.61 -7.55
N ALA A 216 12.52 15.53 -6.23
CA ALA A 216 11.82 14.55 -5.39
C ALA A 216 10.34 14.92 -5.14
N MET A 217 10.01 16.21 -5.09
CA MET A 217 8.63 16.66 -4.82
C MET A 217 7.61 16.21 -5.89
N PRO A 218 7.88 16.32 -7.21
CA PRO A 218 6.98 15.78 -8.23
C PRO A 218 6.74 14.26 -8.09
N VAL A 219 7.74 13.51 -7.64
CA VAL A 219 7.63 12.07 -7.41
C VAL A 219 6.64 11.76 -6.29
N LEU A 220 6.65 12.54 -5.21
CA LEU A 220 5.68 12.42 -4.13
C LEU A 220 4.24 12.69 -4.64
N LEU A 221 4.06 13.67 -5.52
CA LEU A 221 2.73 13.98 -6.10
C LEU A 221 2.16 12.81 -6.92
N ILE A 222 3.02 12.08 -7.64
CA ILE A 222 2.61 10.87 -8.37
C ILE A 222 2.07 9.82 -7.39
N TRP A 223 2.69 9.65 -6.23
CA TRP A 223 2.19 8.73 -5.21
C TRP A 223 0.86 9.22 -4.60
N ILE A 224 0.79 10.51 -4.23
CA ILE A 224 -0.37 11.15 -3.60
C ILE A 224 -1.66 10.96 -4.42
N VAL A 225 -1.56 11.03 -5.74
CA VAL A 225 -2.71 10.86 -6.63
C VAL A 225 -2.83 9.41 -7.10
N GLY A 226 -1.72 8.80 -7.50
CA GLY A 226 -1.70 7.50 -8.16
C GLY A 226 -2.15 6.35 -7.27
N VAL A 227 -1.76 6.36 -5.99
CA VAL A 227 -2.12 5.27 -5.07
C VAL A 227 -3.62 5.29 -4.73
N PRO A 228 -4.23 6.41 -4.27
CA PRO A 228 -5.66 6.45 -4.01
C PRO A 228 -6.50 6.15 -5.25
N VAL A 229 -6.19 6.76 -6.40
CA VAL A 229 -6.92 6.52 -7.65
C VAL A 229 -6.82 5.06 -8.06
N GLY A 230 -5.62 4.46 -7.96
CA GLY A 230 -5.42 3.06 -8.28
C GLY A 230 -6.20 2.12 -7.37
N CYS A 231 -6.29 2.43 -6.08
CA CYS A 231 -7.11 1.69 -5.13
C CYS A 231 -8.61 1.78 -5.45
N PHE A 232 -9.11 2.97 -5.82
CA PHE A 232 -10.52 3.12 -6.22
C PHE A 232 -10.84 2.42 -7.55
N LEU A 233 -9.92 2.45 -8.52
CA LEU A 233 -10.08 1.68 -9.75
C LEU A 233 -10.07 0.17 -9.50
N LEU A 234 -9.22 -0.32 -8.59
CA LEU A 234 -9.24 -1.70 -8.13
C LEU A 234 -10.57 -2.06 -7.46
N ALA A 235 -11.09 -1.21 -6.57
CA ALA A 235 -12.40 -1.41 -5.96
C ALA A 235 -13.51 -1.47 -7.05
N ALA A 236 -13.48 -0.57 -8.02
CA ALA A 236 -14.41 -0.59 -9.15
C ALA A 236 -14.30 -1.88 -9.97
N LEU A 237 -13.09 -2.40 -10.19
CA LEU A 237 -12.84 -3.66 -10.88
C LEU A 237 -13.46 -4.84 -10.12
N PHE A 238 -13.23 -4.95 -8.82
CA PHE A 238 -13.84 -5.99 -8.00
C PHE A 238 -15.36 -5.90 -8.03
N ARG A 239 -15.93 -4.69 -7.91
CA ARG A 239 -17.38 -4.47 -7.97
C ARG A 239 -17.98 -4.85 -9.32
N GLN A 240 -17.30 -4.58 -10.42
CA GLN A 240 -17.73 -4.98 -11.76
C GLN A 240 -17.76 -6.51 -11.89
N ASN A 241 -16.73 -7.19 -11.37
CA ASN A 241 -16.65 -8.64 -11.38
C ASN A 241 -17.66 -9.33 -10.46
N GLU A 242 -18.04 -8.70 -9.34
CA GLU A 242 -19.13 -9.17 -8.48
C GLU A 242 -20.47 -9.14 -9.23
N ARG A 243 -20.75 -8.03 -9.92
CA ARG A 243 -22.01 -7.85 -10.68
C ARG A 243 -22.12 -8.71 -11.93
N GLY A 244 -20.99 -9.06 -12.55
CA GLY A 244 -20.97 -9.96 -13.71
C GLY A 244 -21.02 -11.45 -13.36
N ALA A 245 -20.90 -11.79 -12.07
CA ALA A 245 -21.00 -13.16 -11.56
C ALA A 245 -22.39 -13.47 -10.95
N ALA A 246 -23.21 -12.45 -10.72
CA ALA A 246 -24.60 -12.53 -10.27
C ALA A 246 -25.56 -12.51 -11.47
#